data_AF-A0A3P6CUC3-F1
#
_entry.id   AF-A0A3P6CUC3-F1
#
_cell.length_a   1.000
_cell.length_b   1.000
_cell.length_c   1.000
_cell.angle_alpha   90.00
_cell.angle_beta   90.00
_cell.angle_gamma   90.00
#
_symmetry.space_group_name_H-M   'P 1'
#
loop_
_entity.id
_entity.type
_entity.pdbx_description
1 polymer ?
#
loop_
_entity_poly.entity_id
_entity_poly.type
_entity_poly.pdbx_seq_one_letter_code
_entity_poly.pdbx_strand_id
1 'polypeptide(L)' 'MWFWNQNVRPVLDQGFGATTRRINGGECNGGRPAAVQSRVDRYLEFCRMFGITPGANLSC' A
#
# COMPACT_ATOMS: atom_id res chain seq x y z
N MET A 1 -13.35 5.28 -8.03
CA MET A 1 -12.25 4.83 -8.91
C MET A 1 -11.37 5.95 -9.47
N TRP A 2 -11.89 7.17 -9.70
CA TRP A 2 -11.11 8.31 -10.24
C TRP A 2 -9.77 8.54 -9.52
N PHE A 3 -9.80 8.70 -8.19
CA PHE A 3 -8.60 8.98 -7.39
C PHE A 3 -7.53 7.90 -7.60
N TRP A 4 -7.92 6.63 -7.54
CA TRP A 4 -7.02 5.50 -7.73
C TRP A 4 -6.37 5.53 -9.11
N ASN A 5 -7.18 5.65 -10.17
CA ASN A 5 -6.67 5.61 -11.54
C ASN A 5 -5.73 6.78 -11.87
N GLN A 6 -5.96 7.96 -11.29
CA GLN A 6 -5.16 9.15 -11.57
C GLN A 6 -3.92 9.25 -10.66
N ASN A 7 -4.02 8.86 -9.39
CA ASN A 7 -2.98 9.17 -8.39
C ASN A 7 -2.19 7.94 -7.90
N VAL A 8 -2.79 6.75 -7.93
CA VAL A 8 -2.25 5.53 -7.31
C VAL A 8 -1.82 4.51 -8.36
N ARG A 9 -2.65 4.24 -9.37
CA ARG A 9 -2.37 3.28 -10.44
C ARG A 9 -0.99 3.44 -11.10
N PRO A 10 -0.46 4.67 -11.30
CA PRO A 10 0.87 4.85 -11.89
C PRO A 10 2.06 4.34 -11.07
N VAL A 11 1.88 3.93 -9.80
CA VAL A 11 2.96 3.46 -8.92
C VAL A 11 2.79 2.02 -8.44
N LEU A 12 1.88 1.25 -9.06
CA LEU A 12 1.62 -0.13 -8.63
C LEU A 12 2.83 -1.05 -8.79
N ASP A 13 3.68 -0.79 -9.78
CA ASP A 13 4.94 -1.48 -10.04
C ASP A 13 6.03 -1.20 -8.99
N GLN A 14 5.85 -0.16 -8.17
CA GLN A 14 6.79 0.22 -7.11
C GLN A 14 6.49 -0.46 -5.76
N GLY A 15 5.39 -1.21 -5.68
CA GLY A 15 4.97 -1.95 -4.48
C GLY A 15 3.90 -1.25 -3.64
N PHE A 16 3.37 -1.97 -2.66
CA PHE A 16 2.22 -1.50 -1.86
C PHE A 16 2.56 -0.29 -0.96
N GLY A 17 3.82 -0.14 -0.54
CA GLY A 17 4.30 1.03 0.20
C GLY A 17 4.18 2.32 -0.62
N ALA A 18 4.47 2.27 -1.92
CA ALA A 18 4.29 3.41 -2.82
C ALA A 18 2.80 3.79 -2.96
N THR A 19 1.91 2.79 -2.97
CA THR A 19 0.46 3.00 -2.95
C THR A 19 0.02 3.71 -1.67
N THR A 20 0.46 3.24 -0.50
CA THR A 20 0.18 3.91 0.79
C THR A 20 0.68 5.35 0.78
N ARG A 21 1.89 5.60 0.25
CA ARG A 21 2.45 6.95 0.12
C ARG A 21 1.61 7.88 -0.76
N ARG A 22 1.01 7.37 -1.85
CA ARG A 22 0.11 8.16 -2.72
C ARG A 22 -1.24 8.44 -2.07
N ILE A 23 -1.72 7.55 -1.20
CA ILE A 23 -2.99 7.73 -0.48
C ILE A 23 -2.81 8.71 0.67
N ASN A 24 -1.78 8.52 1.50
CA ASN A 24 -1.48 9.37 2.64
C ASN A 24 0.01 9.32 3.00
N GLY A 25 0.81 10.15 2.34
CA GLY A 25 2.26 10.20 2.56
C GLY A 25 2.70 10.54 3.98
N GLY A 26 1.83 11.17 4.79
CA GLY A 26 2.12 11.49 6.19
C GLY A 26 2.18 10.28 7.12
N GLU A 27 1.78 9.09 6.65
CA GLU A 27 1.91 7.84 7.42
C GLU A 27 3.32 7.24 7.29
N CYS A 28 3.99 7.48 6.17
CA CYS A 28 5.28 6.91 5.84
C CYS A 28 6.44 7.58 6.60
N ASN A 29 7.64 7.02 6.49
CA ASN A 29 8.91 7.52 7.06
C ASN A 29 8.82 7.75 8.58
N GLY A 30 8.08 6.90 9.28
CA GLY A 30 7.89 7.00 10.73
C GLY A 30 6.78 7.95 11.19
N GLY A 31 6.02 8.57 10.28
CA GLY A 31 4.96 9.51 10.64
C GLY A 31 3.81 8.83 11.41
N ARG A 32 3.32 7.69 10.92
CA ARG A 32 2.31 6.87 11.63
C ARG A 32 2.57 5.37 11.41
N PRO A 33 3.60 4.78 12.08
CA PRO A 33 4.02 3.39 11.83
C PRO A 33 2.90 2.36 12.01
N ALA A 34 2.06 2.53 13.04
CA ALA A 34 0.93 1.64 13.30
C ALA A 34 -0.13 1.67 12.18
N ALA A 35 -0.32 2.83 11.53
CA ALA A 35 -1.25 2.95 10.41
C ALA A 35 -0.72 2.24 9.16
N VAL A 36 0.58 2.40 8.87
CA VAL A 36 1.23 1.66 7.78
C VAL A 36 1.13 0.16 8.00
N GLN A 37 1.46 -0.32 9.21
CA GLN A 37 1.36 -1.74 9.54
C GLN A 37 -0.07 -2.26 9.35
N SER A 38 -1.08 -1.53 9.83
CA SER A 38 -2.49 -1.90 9.63
C SER A 38 -2.89 -2.02 8.15
N ARG A 39 -2.38 -1.14 7.28
CA ARG A 39 -2.59 -1.24 5.83
C ARG A 39 -1.92 -2.47 5.24
N VAL A 40 -0.67 -2.75 5.64
CA VAL A 40 0.09 -3.91 5.19
C VAL A 40 -0.62 -5.20 5.60
N ASP A 41 -1.04 -5.32 6.86
CA ASP A 41 -1.73 -6.50 7.38
C ASP A 41 -3.01 -6.79 6.59
N ARG A 42 -3.80 -5.74 6.31
CA ARG A 42 -5.01 -5.85 5.50
C ARG A 42 -4.71 -6.22 4.04
N TYR A 43 -3.66 -5.65 3.45
CA TYR A 43 -3.24 -6.01 2.10
C TYR A 43 -2.81 -7.47 1.99
N LEU A 44 -2.06 -7.97 2.99
CA LEU A 44 -1.66 -9.36 3.07
C LEU A 44 -2.85 -10.30 3.26
N GLU A 45 -3.86 -9.91 4.05
CA GLU A 45 -5.11 -10.65 4.18
C GLU A 45 -5.83 -10.80 2.83
N PHE A 46 -5.96 -9.70 2.06
CA PHE A 46 -6.56 -9.77 0.73
C PHE A 46 -5.73 -10.64 -0.22
N CYS A 47 -4.39 -10.53 -0.21
CA CYS A 47 -3.54 -11.38 -1.04
C CYS A 47 -3.74 -12.87 -0.74
N ARG A 48 -3.84 -13.24 0.55
CA ARG A 48 -4.15 -14.61 0.98
C ARG A 48 -5.53 -15.05 0.49
N MET A 49 -6.54 -14.21 0.64
CA MET A 49 -7.91 -14.51 0.21
C MET A 49 -8.00 -14.77 -1.30
N PHE A 50 -7.26 -14.00 -2.10
CA PHE A 50 -7.24 -14.14 -3.56
C PHE A 50 -6.20 -15.13 -4.08
N GLY A 51 -5.40 -15.75 -3.21
CA GLY A 51 -4.35 -16.70 -3.63
C GLY A 51 -3.23 -16.07 -4.47
N ILE A 52 -2.98 -14.78 -4.29
CA ILE A 52 -1.95 -14.03 -5.03
C ILE A 52 -0.75 -13.69 -4.14
N THR A 53 0.41 -13.50 -4.76
CA THR A 53 1.61 -13.05 -4.04
C THR A 53 1.59 -11.52 -3.85
N PRO A 54 1.87 -11.01 -2.64
CA PRO A 54 1.79 -9.57 -2.34
C PRO A 54 2.95 -8.74 -2.93
N GLY A 55 3.98 -9.37 -3.49
CA GLY A 55 5.17 -8.69 -3.99
C GLY A 55 6.08 -8.13 -2.89
N ALA A 56 6.99 -7.24 -3.27
CA ALA A 56 7.96 -6.58 -2.38
C ALA A 56 7.54 -5.13 -2.06
N ASN A 57 8.33 -4.44 -1.22
CA ASN A 57 8.14 -3.03 -0.85
C ASN A 57 6.74 -2.73 -0.29
N LEU A 58 6.32 -3.53 0.70
CA LEU A 58 4.98 -3.42 1.29
C LEU A 58 4.82 -2.22 2.21
N SER A 59 5.90 -1.83 2.89
CA SER A 59 5.90 -0.73 3.85
C SER A 59 6.46 0.56 3.25
N CYS A 60 6.11 1.67 3.87
CA CYS A 60 6.70 2.99 3.70
C CYS A 60 6.84 3.65 5.09
#